data_AF-A0A2C4PUK9-F1
#
_entry.id   AF-A0A2C4PUK9-F1
#
_cell.length_a   1.000
_cell.length_b   1.000
_cell.length_c   1.000
_cell.angle_alpha   90.00
_cell.angle_beta   90.00
_cell.angle_gamma   90.00
#
_symmetry.space_group_name_H-M   'P 1'
#
loop_
_entity.id
_entity.type
_entity.pdbx_description
1 polymer ?
#
loop_
_entity_poly.entity_id
_entity_poly.type
_entity_poly.pdbx_seq_one_letter_code
_entity_poly.pdbx_strand_id
1 'polypeptide(L)'
;MNTDKLINKILLSSDKDLVSFIEQNFLCENFDDYSDIKKKEESLFKLDEDVLNHAIFRLESLEETYDSSKGSTAGTNLMGIICAFFLKDYVLIFVDPKIHPNMYSFFQLGIFLIVLYFLRKILGKMDIKSEKRSKIIYFKKLLEYVLKEKIKSKNVF
;
A
#
# COMPACT_ATOMS: atom_id res chain seq x y z
N MET A 1 4.77 -10.80 24.32
CA MET A 1 5.69 -11.27 23.26
C MET A 1 7.11 -11.02 23.74
N ASN A 2 8.07 -11.93 23.52
CA ASN A 2 9.47 -11.69 23.89
C ASN A 2 10.05 -10.51 23.06
N THR A 3 10.88 -9.67 23.67
CA THR A 3 11.53 -8.52 23.05
C THR A 3 12.35 -8.93 21.83
N ASP A 4 13.13 -10.01 21.90
CA ASP A 4 13.93 -10.50 20.76
C ASP A 4 13.05 -10.93 19.58
N LYS A 5 11.88 -11.53 19.88
CA LYS A 5 10.92 -11.94 18.85
C LYS A 5 10.26 -10.73 18.20
N LEU A 6 10.03 -9.66 18.96
CA LEU A 6 9.54 -8.37 18.45
C LEU A 6 10.58 -7.72 17.53
N ILE A 7 11.84 -7.67 17.95
CA ILE A 7 12.97 -7.13 17.17
C ILE A 7 13.11 -7.88 15.85
N ASN A 8 13.17 -9.21 15.90
CA ASN A 8 13.31 -10.03 14.70
C ASN A 8 12.12 -9.84 13.75
N LYS A 9 10.90 -9.70 14.27
CA LYS A 9 9.73 -9.42 13.43
C LYS A 9 9.78 -8.04 12.79
N ILE A 10 10.27 -7.01 13.47
CA ILE A 10 10.33 -5.65 12.93
C ILE A 10 11.51 -5.48 11.96
N LEU A 11 12.70 -5.97 12.32
CA LEU A 11 13.94 -5.71 11.58
C LEU A 11 14.30 -6.77 10.54
N LEU A 12 13.97 -8.04 10.78
CA LEU A 12 14.50 -9.16 9.98
C LEU A 12 13.45 -9.94 9.19
N SER A 13 12.16 -9.77 9.49
CA SER A 13 11.10 -10.47 8.74
C SER A 13 11.01 -9.96 7.31
N SER A 14 10.38 -10.72 6.40
CA SER A 14 10.11 -10.23 5.04
C SER A 14 9.13 -9.05 5.07
N ASP A 15 9.14 -8.20 4.05
CA ASP A 15 8.27 -7.02 4.01
C ASP A 15 6.78 -7.37 4.07
N LYS A 16 6.40 -8.50 3.46
CA LYS A 16 5.02 -9.01 3.53
C LYS A 16 4.68 -9.44 4.95
N ASP A 17 5.59 -10.18 5.60
CA ASP A 17 5.39 -10.66 6.96
C ASP A 17 5.36 -9.50 7.97
N LEU A 18 6.17 -8.46 7.74
CA LEU A 18 6.19 -7.24 8.54
C LEU A 18 4.84 -6.51 8.44
N VAL A 19 4.32 -6.31 7.22
CA VAL A 19 3.03 -5.66 7.02
C VAL A 19 1.89 -6.46 7.67
N SER A 20 1.84 -7.78 7.47
CA SER A 20 0.84 -8.63 8.12
C SER A 20 0.98 -8.64 9.64
N PHE A 21 2.21 -8.60 10.15
CA PHE A 21 2.47 -8.52 11.58
C PHE A 21 1.96 -7.19 12.18
N ILE A 22 2.24 -6.07 11.52
CA ILE A 22 1.72 -4.74 11.90
C ILE A 22 0.20 -4.76 11.93
N GLU A 23 -0.41 -5.26 10.86
CA GLU A 23 -1.85 -5.35 10.72
C GLU A 23 -2.49 -6.08 11.89
N GLN A 24 -2.02 -7.29 12.18
CA GLN A 24 -2.58 -8.14 13.23
C GLN A 24 -2.34 -7.64 14.66
N ASN A 25 -1.31 -6.84 14.90
CA ASN A 25 -0.84 -6.56 16.27
C ASN A 25 -0.89 -5.09 16.69
N PHE A 26 -0.95 -4.16 15.73
CA PHE A 26 -0.73 -2.74 16.00
C PHE A 26 -1.77 -1.83 15.33
N LEU A 27 -2.66 -2.33 14.46
CA LEU A 27 -3.73 -1.49 13.90
C LEU A 27 -4.95 -1.41 14.82
N CYS A 28 -5.56 -0.22 14.85
CA CYS A 28 -6.74 0.09 15.64
C CYS A 28 -7.92 -0.86 15.41
N GLU A 29 -8.05 -1.41 14.20
CA GLU A 29 -9.13 -2.33 13.82
C GLU A 29 -9.12 -3.64 14.63
N ASN A 30 -8.00 -3.96 15.28
CA ASN A 30 -7.79 -5.18 16.04
C ASN A 30 -7.69 -4.95 17.56
N PHE A 31 -8.12 -3.78 18.06
CA PHE A 31 -8.16 -3.48 19.49
C PHE A 31 -9.59 -3.31 19.98
N ASP A 32 -9.96 -4.09 21.00
CA ASP A 32 -11.26 -3.99 21.66
C ASP A 32 -11.30 -2.85 22.69
N ASP A 33 -10.15 -2.42 23.22
CA ASP A 33 -10.04 -1.39 24.25
C ASP A 33 -8.70 -0.62 24.20
N TYR A 34 -8.70 0.62 24.69
CA TYR A 34 -7.53 1.50 24.81
C TYR A 34 -6.41 0.88 25.66
N SER A 35 -6.77 0.03 26.64
CA SER A 35 -5.80 -0.67 27.47
C SER A 35 -4.88 -1.60 26.67
N ASP A 36 -5.36 -2.16 25.56
CA ASP A 36 -4.55 -3.04 24.70
C ASP A 36 -3.58 -2.26 23.81
N ILE A 37 -3.99 -1.07 23.36
CA ILE A 37 -3.11 -0.12 22.66
C ILE A 37 -1.92 0.21 23.57
N LYS A 38 -2.20 0.58 24.83
CA LYS A 38 -1.16 0.95 25.79
C LYS A 38 -0.20 -0.20 26.11
N LYS A 39 -0.68 -1.44 26.25
CA LYS A 39 0.19 -2.62 26.44
C LYS A 39 1.13 -2.84 25.24
N LYS A 40 0.66 -2.60 24.02
CA LYS A 40 1.47 -2.72 22.80
C LYS A 40 2.50 -1.60 22.72
N GLU A 41 2.12 -0.37 23.05
CA GLU A 41 3.05 0.76 23.18
C GLU A 41 4.15 0.48 24.22
N GLU A 42 3.79 -0.02 25.40
CA GLU A 42 4.75 -0.41 26.44
C GLU A 42 5.71 -1.51 25.95
N SER A 43 5.26 -2.42 25.10
CA SER A 43 6.13 -3.44 24.51
C SER A 43 7.15 -2.87 23.52
N LEU A 44 6.77 -1.80 22.80
CA LEU A 44 7.68 -1.06 21.91
C LEU A 44 8.65 -0.18 22.71
N PHE A 45 8.21 0.38 23.83
CA PHE A 45 9.03 1.23 24.71
C PHE A 45 10.24 0.48 25.30
N LYS A 46 10.11 -0.84 25.48
CA LYS A 46 11.20 -1.74 25.91
C LYS A 46 12.31 -1.92 24.87
N LEU A 47 12.10 -1.52 23.62
CA LEU A 47 13.11 -1.61 22.55
C LEU A 47 14.15 -0.51 22.70
N ASP A 48 15.42 -0.81 22.41
CA ASP A 48 16.49 0.17 22.41
C ASP A 48 16.29 1.27 21.36
N GLU A 49 16.84 2.45 21.61
CA GLU A 49 16.73 3.61 20.70
C GLU A 49 17.30 3.29 19.31
N ASP A 50 18.42 2.58 19.26
CA ASP A 50 19.04 2.15 17.99
C ASP A 50 18.13 1.20 17.19
N VAL A 51 17.45 0.29 17.89
CA VAL A 51 16.48 -0.64 17.30
C VAL A 51 15.28 0.13 16.74
N LEU A 52 14.76 1.10 17.50
CA LEU A 52 13.65 1.95 17.05
C LEU A 52 14.06 2.80 15.83
N ASN A 53 15.25 3.38 15.83
CA ASN A 53 15.77 4.17 14.70
C ASN A 53 15.96 3.31 13.45
N HIS A 54 16.54 2.12 13.57
CA HIS A 54 16.67 1.20 12.44
C HIS A 54 15.32 0.70 11.92
N ALA A 55 14.36 0.47 12.81
CA ALA A 55 13.01 0.10 12.42
C ALA A 55 12.33 1.23 11.63
N ILE A 56 12.43 2.48 12.10
CA ILE A 56 11.89 3.65 11.40
C ILE A 56 12.53 3.79 10.01
N PHE A 57 13.86 3.71 9.91
CA PHE A 57 14.56 3.80 8.63
C PHE A 57 14.09 2.72 7.64
N ARG A 58 13.91 1.48 8.12
CA ARG A 58 13.35 0.40 7.30
C ARG A 58 11.93 0.71 6.83
N LEU A 59 11.08 1.22 7.71
CA LEU A 59 9.69 1.58 7.37
C LEU A 59 9.64 2.75 6.37
N GLU A 60 10.58 3.70 6.43
CA GLU A 60 10.70 4.78 5.43
C GLU A 60 11.05 4.25 4.05
N SER A 61 12.02 3.33 3.97
CA SER A 61 12.36 2.66 2.71
C SER A 61 11.18 1.87 2.15
N LEU A 62 10.41 1.21 3.02
CA LEU A 62 9.19 0.51 2.62
C LEU A 62 8.09 1.47 2.17
N GLU A 63 7.88 2.58 2.88
CA GLU A 63 6.93 3.61 2.48
C GLU A 63 7.23 4.12 1.07
N GLU A 64 8.50 4.40 0.77
CA GLU A 64 8.93 4.83 -0.57
C GLU A 64 8.72 3.73 -1.62
N THR A 65 8.99 2.47 -1.28
CA THR A 65 8.72 1.33 -2.18
C THR A 65 7.22 1.18 -2.46
N TYR A 66 6.38 1.40 -1.44
CA TYR A 66 4.94 1.34 -1.55
C TYR A 66 4.33 2.62 -2.15
N ASP A 67 5.12 3.67 -2.39
CA ASP A 67 4.66 4.87 -3.07
C ASP A 67 4.39 4.56 -4.56
N SER A 68 3.11 4.42 -4.92
CA SER A 68 2.68 4.32 -6.31
C SER A 68 2.62 5.67 -7.02
N SER A 69 2.70 6.80 -6.31
CA SER A 69 2.46 8.13 -6.90
C SER A 69 3.48 8.48 -7.99
N LYS A 70 4.76 8.08 -7.79
CA LYS A 70 5.87 8.41 -8.70
C LYS A 70 5.77 7.70 -10.06
N GLY A 71 5.16 6.51 -10.13
CA GLY A 71 4.95 5.76 -11.39
C GLY A 71 3.54 5.87 -11.96
N SER A 72 2.58 6.31 -11.15
CA SER A 72 1.16 6.37 -11.50
C SER A 72 0.90 7.32 -12.66
N THR A 73 1.41 8.55 -12.62
CA THR A 73 1.01 9.62 -13.55
C THR A 73 1.43 9.36 -15.01
N ALA A 74 2.65 8.86 -15.23
CA ALA A 74 3.10 8.53 -16.58
C ALA A 74 2.41 7.26 -17.10
N GLY A 75 2.22 6.26 -16.23
CA GLY A 75 1.57 5.00 -16.58
C GLY A 75 0.08 5.15 -16.89
N THR A 76 -0.65 5.98 -16.14
CA THR A 76 -2.08 6.22 -16.37
C THR A 76 -2.32 6.98 -17.66
N ASN A 77 -1.46 7.94 -18.01
CA ASN A 77 -1.56 8.68 -19.27
C ASN A 77 -1.32 7.78 -20.49
N LEU A 78 -0.28 6.96 -20.46
CA LEU A 78 -0.02 5.96 -21.51
C LEU A 78 -1.16 4.95 -21.61
N MET A 79 -1.68 4.48 -20.48
CA MET A 79 -2.84 3.58 -20.46
C MET A 79 -4.07 4.25 -21.06
N GLY A 80 -4.32 5.53 -20.77
CA GLY A 80 -5.42 6.30 -21.35
C GLY A 80 -5.32 6.41 -22.87
N ILE A 81 -4.13 6.67 -23.40
CA ILE A 81 -3.86 6.71 -24.85
C ILE A 81 -4.12 5.33 -25.48
N ILE A 82 -3.62 4.26 -24.85
CA ILE A 82 -3.84 2.89 -25.32
C ILE A 82 -5.33 2.53 -25.32
N CYS A 83 -6.05 2.84 -24.23
CA CYS A 83 -7.49 2.64 -24.13
C CYS A 83 -8.25 3.41 -25.21
N ALA A 84 -7.89 4.67 -25.46
CA ALA A 84 -8.51 5.49 -26.49
C ALA A 84 -8.29 4.90 -27.89
N PHE A 85 -7.08 4.42 -28.19
CA PHE A 85 -6.78 3.73 -29.44
C PHE A 85 -7.61 2.45 -29.61
N PHE A 86 -7.68 1.60 -28.59
CA PHE A 86 -8.48 0.37 -28.64
C PHE A 86 -9.98 0.66 -28.80
N LEU A 87 -10.49 1.69 -28.12
CA LEU A 87 -11.90 2.06 -28.21
C LEU A 87 -12.24 2.78 -29.51
N LYS A 88 -11.35 3.58 -30.08
CA LYS A 88 -11.72 4.42 -31.23
C LYS A 88 -11.31 3.80 -32.56
N ASP A 89 -10.08 3.32 -32.64
CA ASP A 89 -9.44 3.02 -33.92
C ASP A 89 -9.35 1.52 -34.18
N TYR A 90 -9.28 0.68 -33.14
CA TYR A 90 -9.06 -0.75 -33.30
C TYR A 90 -10.24 -1.48 -33.96
N VAL A 91 -11.49 -1.17 -33.62
CA VAL A 91 -12.66 -1.82 -34.26
C VAL A 91 -12.77 -1.43 -35.73
N LEU A 92 -12.42 -0.19 -36.08
CA LEU A 92 -12.47 0.32 -37.45
C LEU A 92 -11.50 -0.41 -38.40
N ILE A 93 -10.45 -1.06 -37.87
CA ILE A 93 -9.53 -1.89 -38.66
C ILE A 93 -10.23 -3.15 -39.20
N PHE A 94 -11.20 -3.69 -38.44
CA PHE A 94 -11.82 -4.97 -38.76
C PHE A 94 -13.24 -4.84 -39.32
N VAL A 95 -13.95 -3.75 -38.99
CA VAL A 95 -15.35 -3.56 -39.40
C VAL A 95 -15.58 -2.14 -39.88
N ASP A 96 -16.01 -2.00 -41.14
CA ASP A 96 -16.50 -0.73 -41.66
C ASP A 96 -17.92 -0.47 -41.10
N PRO A 97 -18.11 0.57 -40.28
CA PRO A 97 -19.40 0.89 -39.68
C PRO A 97 -20.46 1.30 -40.71
N LYS A 98 -20.07 1.73 -41.91
CA LYS A 98 -21.02 2.07 -43.00
C LYS A 98 -21.63 0.82 -43.64
N ILE A 99 -20.90 -0.29 -43.63
CA ILE A 99 -21.31 -1.56 -44.26
C ILE A 99 -21.96 -2.48 -43.22
N HIS A 100 -21.39 -2.56 -42.01
CA HIS A 100 -21.85 -3.46 -40.96
C HIS A 100 -22.00 -2.76 -39.59
N PRO A 101 -23.00 -1.88 -39.42
CA PRO A 101 -23.16 -1.05 -38.23
C PRO A 101 -23.40 -1.86 -36.95
N ASN A 102 -24.27 -2.89 -37.01
CA ASN A 102 -24.57 -3.72 -35.83
C ASN A 102 -23.35 -4.52 -35.36
N MET A 103 -22.54 -5.01 -36.30
CA MET A 103 -21.33 -5.76 -36.01
C MET A 103 -20.26 -4.84 -35.39
N TYR A 104 -20.13 -3.62 -35.91
CA TYR A 104 -19.27 -2.58 -35.32
C TYR A 104 -19.64 -2.30 -33.86
N SER A 105 -20.92 -2.06 -33.57
CA SER A 105 -21.39 -1.81 -32.20
C SER A 105 -21.14 -3.01 -31.27
N PHE A 106 -21.30 -4.24 -31.76
CA PHE A 106 -21.04 -5.45 -30.97
C PHE A 106 -19.56 -5.57 -30.59
N PHE A 107 -18.65 -5.41 -31.55
CA PHE A 107 -17.20 -5.44 -31.28
C PHE A 107 -16.74 -4.29 -30.39
N GLN A 108 -17.32 -3.10 -30.59
CA GLN A 108 -17.06 -1.92 -29.77
C GLN A 108 -17.41 -2.18 -28.29
N LEU A 109 -18.58 -2.78 -28.02
CA LEU A 109 -18.97 -3.18 -26.67
C LEU A 109 -18.03 -4.25 -26.11
N GLY A 110 -17.62 -5.23 -26.94
CA GLY A 110 -16.67 -6.27 -26.53
C GLY A 110 -15.33 -5.68 -26.07
N ILE A 111 -14.74 -4.77 -26.86
CA ILE A 111 -13.48 -4.11 -26.50
C ILE A 111 -13.64 -3.23 -25.27
N PHE A 112 -14.76 -2.51 -25.15
CA PHE A 112 -15.04 -1.71 -23.97
C PHE A 112 -15.03 -2.55 -22.69
N LEU A 113 -15.66 -3.73 -22.71
CA LEU A 113 -15.64 -4.65 -21.57
C LEU A 113 -14.24 -5.17 -21.24
N ILE A 114 -13.41 -5.46 -22.26
CA ILE A 114 -12.01 -5.89 -22.07
C ILE A 114 -11.19 -4.76 -21.42
N VAL A 115 -11.28 -3.54 -21.95
CA VAL A 115 -10.60 -2.37 -21.40
C VAL A 115 -11.03 -2.13 -19.95
N LEU A 116 -12.33 -2.18 -19.67
CA LEU A 116 -12.87 -2.00 -18.33
C LEU A 116 -12.34 -3.07 -17.35
N TYR A 117 -12.26 -4.33 -17.79
CA TYR A 117 -11.69 -5.42 -17.00
C TYR A 117 -10.23 -5.17 -16.62
N PHE A 118 -9.39 -4.77 -17.59
CA PHE A 118 -7.98 -4.47 -17.33
C PHE A 118 -7.79 -3.25 -16.43
N LEU A 119 -8.56 -2.18 -16.65
CA LEU A 119 -8.55 -1.00 -15.79
C LEU A 119 -8.87 -1.37 -14.34
N ARG A 120 -9.95 -2.13 -14.13
CA ARG A 120 -10.34 -2.60 -12.79
C ARG A 120 -9.22 -3.40 -12.12
N LYS A 121 -8.54 -4.27 -12.86
CA LYS A 121 -7.43 -5.08 -12.34
C LYS A 121 -6.22 -4.23 -11.95
N ILE A 122 -5.90 -3.19 -12.71
CA ILE A 122 -4.79 -2.26 -12.42
C ILE A 122 -5.13 -1.41 -11.19
N LEU A 123 -6.31 -0.80 -11.18
CA LEU A 123 -6.82 0.00 -10.06
C LEU A 123 -6.81 -0.80 -8.76
N GLY A 124 -7.28 -2.06 -8.77
CA GLY A 124 -7.27 -2.92 -7.59
C GLY A 124 -5.86 -3.20 -7.04
N LYS A 125 -4.84 -3.33 -7.91
CA LYS A 125 -3.44 -3.47 -7.46
C LYS A 125 -2.89 -2.21 -6.81
N MET A 126 -3.28 -1.04 -7.33
CA MET A 126 -2.88 0.26 -6.77
C MET A 126 -3.51 0.46 -5.39
N ASP A 127 -4.77 0.07 -5.23
CA ASP A 127 -5.50 0.17 -3.97
C ASP A 127 -4.83 -0.65 -2.86
N ILE A 128 -4.49 -1.92 -3.15
CA ILE A 128 -3.74 -2.78 -2.22
C ILE A 128 -2.38 -2.16 -1.85
N LYS A 129 -1.69 -1.52 -2.79
CA LYS A 129 -0.40 -0.88 -2.54
C LYS A 129 -0.56 0.34 -1.60
N SER A 130 -1.61 1.13 -1.83
CA SER A 130 -1.99 2.28 -1.00
C SER A 130 -2.37 1.88 0.42
N GLU A 131 -3.15 0.83 0.57
CA GLU A 131 -3.57 0.29 1.87
C GLU A 131 -2.36 -0.14 2.71
N LYS A 132 -1.43 -0.90 2.11
CA LYS A 132 -0.18 -1.30 2.78
C LYS A 132 0.67 -0.11 3.19
N ARG A 133 0.76 0.92 2.34
CA ARG A 133 1.46 2.17 2.65
C ARG A 133 0.85 2.84 3.88
N SER A 134 -0.48 2.94 3.95
CA SER A 134 -1.18 3.53 5.10
C SER A 134 -0.83 2.81 6.42
N LYS A 135 -0.84 1.47 6.40
CA LYS A 135 -0.47 0.62 7.55
C LYS A 135 0.98 0.87 8.01
N ILE A 136 1.91 0.99 7.06
CA ILE A 136 3.32 1.28 7.33
C ILE A 136 3.49 2.69 7.93
N ILE A 137 2.83 3.70 7.37
CA ILE A 137 2.88 5.09 7.88
C ILE A 137 2.37 5.15 9.32
N TYR A 138 1.26 4.48 9.60
CA TYR A 138 0.69 4.42 10.95
C TYR A 138 1.71 3.84 11.94
N PHE A 139 2.29 2.68 11.61
CA PHE A 139 3.26 2.03 12.49
C PHE A 139 4.55 2.83 12.65
N LYS A 140 5.03 3.50 11.59
CA LYS A 140 6.15 4.43 11.66
C LYS A 140 5.89 5.56 12.66
N LYS A 141 4.72 6.22 12.57
CA LYS A 141 4.34 7.29 13.50
C LYS A 141 4.24 6.79 14.94
N LEU A 142 3.80 5.56 15.15
CA LEU A 142 3.78 4.93 16.47
C LEU A 142 5.20 4.76 17.03
N LEU A 143 6.15 4.27 16.23
CA LEU A 143 7.56 4.16 16.65
C LEU A 143 8.19 5.53 16.93
N GLU A 144 7.91 6.54 16.11
CA GLU A 144 8.36 7.92 16.34
C GLU A 144 7.81 8.49 17.64
N TYR A 145 6.53 8.22 17.96
CA TYR A 145 5.93 8.62 19.23
C TYR A 145 6.63 7.97 20.42
N VAL A 146 6.81 6.64 20.37
CA VAL A 146 7.51 5.87 21.41
C VAL A 146 8.94 6.38 21.61
N LEU A 147 9.67 6.65 20.53
CA LEU A 147 11.02 7.20 20.58
C LEU A 147 11.05 8.59 21.25
N LYS A 148 10.12 9.48 20.89
CA LYS A 148 10.01 10.83 21.49
C LYS A 148 9.71 10.76 22.99
N GLU A 149 8.76 9.92 23.40
CA GLU A 149 8.44 9.73 24.83
C GLU A 149 9.64 9.16 25.59
N LYS A 150 10.39 8.23 24.97
CA LYS A 150 11.59 7.66 25.59
C LYS A 150 12.68 8.71 25.81
N ILE A 151 12.98 9.53 24.81
CA ILE A 151 13.94 10.64 24.92
C ILE A 151 13.49 11.64 26.00
N LYS A 152 12.20 11.99 26.01
CA LYS A 152 11.63 12.89 27.02
C LYS A 152 11.77 12.33 28.44
N SER A 153 11.55 11.02 28.62
CA SER A 153 11.72 10.37 29.92
C SER A 153 13.16 10.37 30.41
N LYS A 154 14.15 10.27 29.49
CA LYS A 154 15.58 10.37 29.82
C LYS A 154 16.01 11.79 30.22
N ASN A 155 15.47 12.82 29.57
CA ASN A 155 15.82 14.22 29.84
C ASN A 155 15.21 14.80 31.13
N VAL A 156 14.37 14.03 31.83
CA VAL A 156 13.73 14.42 33.10
C VAL A 156 14.54 13.92 34.31
N PHE A 157 15.60 13.13 34.08
CA PHE A 157 16.58 12.69 35.08
C PHE A 157 17.95 13.31 34.82
#